data_AF-A0A1F4USK5-F1
#
_entry.id   AF-A0A1F4USK5-F1
#
_cell.length_a   1.000
_cell.length_b   1.000
_cell.length_c   1.000
_cell.angle_alpha   90.00
_cell.angle_beta   90.00
_cell.angle_gamma   90.00
#
_symmetry.space_group_name_H-M   'P 1'
#
loop_
_entity.id
_entity.type
_entity.pdbx_description
1 polymer ?
#
loop_
_entity_poly.entity_id
_entity_poly.type
_entity_poly.pdbx_seq_one_letter_code
_entity_poly.pdbx_strand_id
1 'polypeptide(L)'
;MLTIKEVANRLGVHWQTVRNYIDKKELKSYKVGRLVKVKEEDLENFLSKQNDTKDEKYNIEIELRYFVENRKSLEKKILDIGGIVNYHGHIIDHWFIPNHIKNREDHDIWFNKKRGTGIRIREQDNGYTGKITTSLEAKKLTSAMNHNTFLESEISVENYQQTRDFLELLDRKEFITIDKDRVIYKIENFKIVIDDIKNFRVGVEIEIENASTRDEAIKNIEGVATKLGLGEKNKTPISITVSAMDTLAKF
;
A
#
# COMPACT_ATOMS: atom_id res chain seq x y z
N MET A 1 -12.34 -24.24 19.58
CA MET A 1 -10.88 -24.32 19.30
C MET A 1 -10.68 -24.34 17.80
N LEU A 2 -9.88 -23.39 17.30
CA LEU A 2 -9.62 -23.15 15.88
C LEU A 2 -8.41 -23.94 15.38
N THR A 3 -8.44 -24.36 14.13
CA THR A 3 -7.29 -24.86 13.37
C THR A 3 -6.38 -23.69 12.96
N ILE A 4 -5.13 -24.00 12.62
CA ILE A 4 -4.19 -23.03 12.03
C ILE A 4 -4.81 -22.35 10.79
N LYS A 5 -5.56 -23.08 9.95
CA LYS A 5 -6.20 -22.50 8.76
C LYS A 5 -7.34 -21.53 9.10
N GLU A 6 -8.18 -21.86 10.08
CA GLU A 6 -9.25 -20.96 10.55
C GLU A 6 -8.68 -19.71 11.19
N VAL A 7 -7.59 -19.84 11.96
CA VAL A 7 -6.84 -18.70 12.50
C VAL A 7 -6.25 -17.85 11.38
N ALA A 8 -5.65 -18.48 10.37
CA ALA A 8 -5.06 -17.79 9.23
C ALA A 8 -6.10 -16.96 8.46
N ASN A 9 -7.28 -17.54 8.21
CA ASN A 9 -8.39 -16.84 7.58
C ASN A 9 -8.88 -15.64 8.42
N ARG A 10 -9.01 -15.80 9.74
CA ARG A 10 -9.43 -14.69 10.63
C ARG A 10 -8.39 -13.57 10.70
N LEU A 11 -7.11 -13.92 10.64
CA LEU A 11 -6.01 -12.95 10.64
C LEU A 11 -5.72 -12.34 9.26
N GLY A 12 -6.32 -12.87 8.18
CA GLY A 12 -6.00 -12.44 6.81
C GLY A 12 -4.56 -12.74 6.38
N VAL A 13 -3.90 -13.75 6.97
CA VAL A 13 -2.50 -14.10 6.69
C VAL A 13 -2.35 -15.54 6.19
N HIS A 14 -1.19 -15.88 5.65
CA HIS A 14 -0.88 -17.26 5.26
C HIS A 14 -0.76 -18.18 6.50
N TRP A 15 -1.19 -19.44 6.39
CA TRP A 15 -1.15 -20.41 7.50
C TRP A 15 0.27 -20.69 8.02
N GLN A 16 1.29 -20.52 7.19
CA GLN A 16 2.69 -20.60 7.61
C GLN A 16 3.08 -19.44 8.54
N THR A 17 2.52 -18.25 8.33
CA THR A 17 2.70 -17.10 9.22
C THR A 17 2.12 -17.39 10.59
N VAL A 18 0.95 -18.03 10.65
CA VAL A 18 0.36 -18.50 11.92
C VAL A 18 1.26 -19.53 12.60
N ARG A 19 1.88 -20.44 11.85
CA ARG A 19 2.90 -21.36 12.41
C ARG A 19 4.08 -20.59 12.99
N ASN A 20 4.60 -19.59 12.28
CA ASN A 20 5.70 -18.76 12.77
C ASN A 20 5.32 -18.04 14.08
N TYR A 21 4.10 -17.50 14.20
CA TYR A 21 3.63 -16.89 15.45
C TYR A 21 3.59 -17.90 16.60
N ILE A 22 3.18 -19.13 16.32
CA ILE A 22 3.16 -20.22 17.30
C ILE A 22 4.59 -20.63 17.69
N ASP A 23 5.48 -20.79 16.72
CA ASP A 23 6.87 -21.22 16.92
C ASP A 23 7.67 -20.18 17.71
N LYS A 24 7.41 -18.88 17.47
CA LYS A 24 7.95 -17.76 18.24
C LYS A 24 7.28 -17.55 19.60
N LYS A 25 6.26 -18.35 19.95
CA LYS A 25 5.43 -18.23 21.16
C LYS A 25 4.70 -16.90 21.28
N GLU A 26 4.50 -16.20 20.17
CA GLU A 26 3.71 -14.98 20.08
C GLU A 26 2.21 -15.31 20.14
N LEU A 27 1.80 -16.44 19.53
CA LEU A 27 0.44 -16.96 19.59
C LEU A 27 0.39 -18.29 20.35
N LYS A 28 -0.38 -18.34 21.44
CA LYS A 28 -0.52 -19.55 22.26
C LYS A 28 -1.29 -20.63 21.51
N SER A 29 -0.77 -21.86 21.52
CA SER A 29 -1.41 -23.01 20.88
C SER A 29 -1.40 -24.25 21.76
N TYR A 30 -2.22 -25.23 21.40
CA TYR A 30 -2.41 -26.48 22.11
C TYR A 30 -2.35 -27.65 21.12
N LYS A 31 -1.64 -28.70 21.51
CA LYS A 31 -1.59 -29.94 20.74
C LYS A 31 -2.76 -30.84 21.14
N VAL A 32 -3.63 -31.15 20.18
CA VAL A 32 -4.77 -32.05 20.35
C VAL A 32 -4.58 -33.23 19.40
N GLY A 33 -4.06 -34.33 19.92
CA GLY A 33 -3.61 -35.47 19.12
C GLY A 33 -2.46 -35.08 18.18
N ARG A 34 -2.68 -35.22 16.86
CA ARG A 34 -1.71 -34.82 15.81
C ARG A 34 -1.92 -33.40 15.30
N LEU A 35 -2.93 -32.69 15.79
CA LEU A 35 -3.30 -31.36 15.31
C LEU A 35 -2.87 -30.28 16.31
N VAL A 36 -2.50 -29.12 15.78
CA VAL A 36 -2.28 -27.90 16.56
C VAL A 36 -3.52 -27.04 16.46
N LYS A 37 -4.02 -26.60 17.62
CA LYS A 37 -5.25 -25.83 17.78
C LYS A 37 -4.99 -24.56 18.60
N VAL A 38 -5.77 -23.52 18.36
CA VAL A 38 -5.72 -22.25 19.09
C VAL A 38 -7.08 -22.01 19.73
N LYS A 39 -7.12 -21.56 21.00
CA LYS A 39 -8.40 -21.16 21.62
C LYS A 39 -8.81 -19.81 21.05
N GLU A 40 -10.12 -19.59 20.91
CA GLU A 40 -10.62 -18.30 20.42
C GLU A 40 -10.17 -17.17 21.33
N GLU A 41 -10.29 -17.33 22.66
CA GLU A 41 -9.80 -16.36 23.64
C GLU A 41 -8.30 -16.03 23.47
N ASP A 42 -7.44 -17.01 23.18
CA ASP A 42 -6.01 -16.77 22.96
C ASP A 42 -5.75 -16.00 21.64
N LEU A 43 -6.61 -16.19 20.63
CA LEU A 43 -6.57 -15.42 19.38
C LEU A 43 -7.06 -13.98 19.59
N GLU A 44 -8.15 -13.79 20.33
CA GLU A 44 -8.67 -12.45 20.66
C GLU A 44 -7.66 -11.67 21.52
N ASN A 45 -7.02 -12.33 22.49
CA ASN A 45 -5.95 -11.73 23.30
C ASN A 45 -4.69 -11.38 22.48
N PHE A 46 -4.42 -12.14 21.41
CA PHE A 46 -3.33 -11.83 20.48
C PHE A 46 -3.66 -10.60 19.63
N LEU A 47 -4.90 -10.50 19.14
CA LEU A 47 -5.40 -9.36 18.38
C LEU A 47 -5.46 -8.08 19.23
N SER A 48 -5.92 -8.17 20.48
CA SER A 48 -5.97 -7.02 21.39
C SER A 48 -4.57 -6.52 21.72
N LYS A 49 -3.60 -7.40 21.98
CA LYS A 49 -2.20 -7.01 22.18
C LYS A 49 -1.58 -6.35 20.96
N GLN A 50 -1.90 -6.79 19.75
CA GLN A 50 -1.44 -6.09 18.53
C GLN A 50 -2.02 -4.67 18.44
N ASN A 51 -3.25 -4.45 18.92
CA ASN A 51 -3.87 -3.14 18.97
C ASN A 51 -3.32 -2.26 20.11
N ASP A 52 -2.97 -2.82 21.28
CA ASP A 52 -2.37 -2.07 22.38
C ASP A 52 -0.90 -1.70 22.11
N THR A 53 -0.19 -2.42 21.24
CA THR A 53 1.15 -2.03 20.77
C THR A 53 1.12 -0.99 19.63
N LYS A 54 -0.06 -0.55 19.20
CA LYS A 54 -0.22 0.51 18.18
C LYS A 54 -0.27 1.92 18.76
N ASP A 55 0.00 2.12 20.05
CA ASP A 55 0.23 3.46 20.58
C ASP A 55 1.65 3.95 20.24
N GLU A 56 1.68 4.83 19.24
CA GLU A 56 2.71 5.82 18.91
C GLU A 56 4.15 5.33 18.61
N LYS A 57 4.29 4.62 17.50
CA LYS A 57 5.45 4.84 16.63
C LYS A 57 4.93 5.13 15.24
N TYR A 58 4.80 6.42 14.92
CA TYR A 58 4.63 6.82 13.52
C TYR A 58 5.83 6.23 12.77
N ASN A 59 5.61 5.16 12.02
CA ASN A 59 6.59 4.70 11.05
C ASN A 59 6.61 5.79 9.99
N ILE A 60 7.56 6.71 10.11
CA ILE A 60 7.80 7.71 9.09
C ILE A 60 8.37 6.93 7.91
N GLU A 61 7.51 6.60 6.96
CA GLU A 61 7.91 6.07 5.68
C GLU A 61 8.68 7.17 4.94
N ILE A 62 9.92 6.86 4.57
CA ILE A 62 10.75 7.77 3.80
C ILE A 62 10.97 7.12 2.46
N GLU A 63 10.45 7.80 1.45
CA GLU A 63 10.54 7.37 0.07
C GLU A 63 10.98 8.53 -0.83
N LEU A 64 11.78 8.20 -1.85
CA LEU A 64 12.03 9.08 -2.98
C LEU A 64 11.37 8.52 -4.23
N ARG A 65 10.86 9.42 -5.07
CA ARG A 65 9.99 9.08 -6.18
C ARG A 65 10.58 9.59 -7.48
N TYR A 66 10.47 8.80 -8.54
CA TYR A 66 11.09 9.08 -9.83
C TYR A 66 10.16 8.70 -10.98
N PHE A 67 10.29 9.40 -12.11
CA PHE A 67 9.75 8.97 -13.40
C PHE A 67 10.84 8.40 -14.29
N VAL A 68 10.50 7.31 -14.99
CA VAL A 68 11.41 6.64 -15.93
C VAL A 68 10.72 6.40 -17.26
N GLU A 69 11.50 6.47 -18.34
CA GLU A 69 11.00 6.24 -19.70
C GLU A 69 11.09 4.76 -20.11
N ASN A 70 11.99 3.99 -19.48
CA ASN A 70 12.24 2.60 -19.86
C ASN A 70 12.25 1.68 -18.65
N ARG A 71 11.07 1.11 -18.36
CA ARG A 71 10.85 0.14 -17.29
C ARG A 71 11.80 -1.07 -17.37
N LYS A 72 11.90 -1.72 -18.53
CA LYS A 72 12.71 -2.94 -18.70
C LYS A 72 14.19 -2.73 -18.39
N SER A 73 14.73 -1.57 -18.79
CA SER A 73 16.11 -1.19 -18.49
C SER A 73 16.34 -1.01 -16.99
N LEU A 74 15.40 -0.39 -16.29
CA LEU A 74 15.46 -0.23 -14.83
C LEU A 74 15.36 -1.58 -14.11
N GLU A 75 14.37 -2.42 -14.48
CA GLU A 75 14.19 -3.75 -13.90
C GLU A 75 15.45 -4.61 -14.03
N LYS A 76 16.10 -4.58 -15.22
CA LYS A 76 17.37 -5.27 -15.42
C LYS A 76 18.44 -4.79 -14.43
N LYS A 77 18.61 -3.47 -14.26
CA LYS A 77 19.59 -2.92 -13.31
C LYS A 77 19.28 -3.32 -11.87
N ILE A 78 18.01 -3.36 -11.49
CA ILE A 78 17.59 -3.80 -10.15
C ILE A 78 18.03 -5.26 -9.91
N LEU A 79 17.79 -6.14 -10.88
CA LEU A 79 18.22 -7.54 -10.81
C LEU A 79 19.76 -7.66 -10.78
N ASP A 80 20.47 -6.87 -11.61
CA ASP A 80 21.93 -6.87 -11.69
C ASP A 80 22.60 -6.46 -10.36
N ILE A 81 21.94 -5.64 -9.53
CA ILE A 81 22.42 -5.26 -8.19
C ILE A 81 21.88 -6.17 -7.06
N GLY A 82 21.28 -7.31 -7.40
CA GLY A 82 20.83 -8.32 -6.44
C GLY A 82 19.38 -8.17 -5.97
N GLY A 83 18.57 -7.37 -6.67
CA GLY A 83 17.14 -7.25 -6.37
C GLY A 83 16.37 -8.53 -6.67
N ILE A 84 15.41 -8.83 -5.80
CA ILE A 84 14.49 -9.95 -5.96
C ILE A 84 13.07 -9.43 -6.15
N VAL A 85 12.31 -10.07 -7.06
CA VAL A 85 10.89 -9.75 -7.23
C VAL A 85 10.15 -10.25 -5.98
N ASN A 86 9.55 -9.33 -5.24
CA ASN A 86 8.75 -9.62 -4.05
C ASN A 86 7.25 -9.66 -4.38
N TYR A 87 6.82 -8.88 -5.37
CA TYR A 87 5.43 -8.82 -5.82
C TYR A 87 5.37 -8.44 -7.30
N HIS A 88 4.39 -8.99 -8.01
CA HIS A 88 3.98 -8.54 -9.34
C HIS A 88 2.47 -8.69 -9.42
N GLY A 89 1.76 -7.68 -9.90
CA GLY A 89 0.34 -7.78 -10.12
C GLY A 89 -0.26 -6.58 -10.84
N HIS A 90 -1.48 -6.77 -11.29
CA HIS A 90 -2.29 -5.76 -11.92
C HIS A 90 -3.20 -5.11 -10.87
N ILE A 91 -3.26 -3.78 -10.85
CA ILE A 91 -4.00 -3.01 -9.85
C ILE A 91 -4.86 -1.97 -10.56
N ILE A 92 -6.13 -1.92 -10.20
CA ILE A 92 -7.08 -0.89 -10.62
C ILE A 92 -7.53 -0.15 -9.36
N ASP A 93 -7.09 1.10 -9.21
CA ASP A 93 -7.50 1.99 -8.12
C ASP A 93 -8.60 2.96 -8.61
N HIS A 94 -9.82 2.77 -8.14
CA HIS A 94 -10.96 3.66 -8.40
C HIS A 94 -11.07 4.68 -7.27
N TRP A 95 -10.84 5.95 -7.56
CA TRP A 95 -10.82 7.00 -6.54
C TRP A 95 -12.11 7.83 -6.54
N PHE A 96 -12.59 8.13 -5.33
CA PHE A 96 -13.87 8.77 -5.07
C PHE A 96 -13.72 10.08 -4.29
N ILE A 97 -14.52 11.07 -4.66
CA ILE A 97 -14.61 12.40 -4.03
C ILE A 97 -16.07 12.79 -3.79
N PRO A 98 -16.36 13.75 -2.89
CA PRO A 98 -17.71 14.28 -2.75
C PRO A 98 -18.26 14.87 -4.04
N ASN A 99 -19.56 14.72 -4.28
CA ASN A 99 -20.27 15.24 -5.45
C ASN A 99 -20.20 16.77 -5.61
N HIS A 100 -20.00 17.50 -4.51
CA HIS A 100 -19.88 18.96 -4.52
C HIS A 100 -18.53 19.47 -5.04
N ILE A 101 -17.50 18.62 -5.12
CA ILE A 101 -16.19 18.99 -5.68
C ILE A 101 -16.31 18.99 -7.20
N LYS A 102 -16.03 20.14 -7.85
CA LYS A 102 -16.24 20.31 -9.30
C LYS A 102 -14.96 20.50 -10.09
N ASN A 103 -13.85 20.78 -9.42
CA ASN A 103 -12.57 21.02 -10.07
C ASN A 103 -11.41 20.69 -9.12
N ARG A 104 -10.19 20.84 -9.63
CA ARG A 104 -8.98 20.56 -8.87
C ARG A 104 -8.77 21.49 -7.67
N GLU A 105 -9.11 22.77 -7.82
CA GLU A 105 -8.96 23.75 -6.75
C GLU A 105 -9.87 23.41 -5.55
N ASP A 106 -11.13 23.05 -5.83
CA ASP A 106 -12.08 22.58 -4.82
C ASP A 106 -11.54 21.34 -4.07
N HIS A 107 -10.98 20.39 -4.83
CA HIS A 107 -10.38 19.19 -4.28
C HIS A 107 -9.23 19.52 -3.33
N ASP A 108 -8.29 20.36 -3.75
CA ASP A 108 -7.12 20.69 -2.95
C ASP A 108 -7.52 21.48 -1.70
N ILE A 109 -8.48 22.39 -1.81
CA ILE A 109 -9.05 23.10 -0.65
C ILE A 109 -9.69 22.11 0.33
N TRP A 110 -10.47 21.16 -0.17
CA TRP A 110 -11.19 20.18 0.65
C TRP A 110 -10.22 19.19 1.33
N PHE A 111 -9.29 18.64 0.56
CA PHE A 111 -8.32 17.65 1.02
C PHE A 111 -7.34 18.26 2.02
N ASN A 112 -6.77 19.42 1.71
CA ASN A 112 -5.67 19.99 2.49
C ASN A 112 -6.10 20.68 3.79
N LYS A 113 -7.39 21.04 3.96
CA LYS A 113 -7.93 21.66 5.18
C LYS A 113 -8.31 20.67 6.30
N LYS A 114 -7.66 19.49 6.38
CA LYS A 114 -7.92 18.38 7.33
C LYS A 114 -9.33 17.77 7.30
N ARG A 115 -10.19 18.17 6.37
CA ARG A 115 -11.55 17.64 6.23
C ARG A 115 -11.67 16.57 5.17
N GLY A 116 -10.78 16.55 4.18
CA GLY A 116 -10.84 15.56 3.12
C GLY A 116 -10.31 14.20 3.52
N THR A 117 -10.88 13.19 2.89
CA THR A 117 -10.49 11.79 3.00
C THR A 117 -10.52 11.23 1.59
N GLY A 118 -9.36 10.83 1.09
CA GLY A 118 -9.26 10.15 -0.19
C GLY A 118 -9.81 8.76 0.00
N ILE A 119 -10.86 8.41 -0.75
CA ILE A 119 -11.45 7.08 -0.71
C ILE A 119 -11.09 6.40 -2.02
N ARG A 120 -10.61 5.17 -1.96
CA ARG A 120 -10.46 4.32 -3.15
C ARG A 120 -11.03 2.94 -2.94
N ILE A 121 -11.60 2.40 -4.01
CA ILE A 121 -11.81 0.96 -4.14
C ILE A 121 -10.64 0.43 -4.97
N ARG A 122 -9.90 -0.55 -4.46
CA ARG A 122 -8.83 -1.22 -5.19
C ARG A 122 -9.29 -2.60 -5.62
N GLU A 123 -9.14 -2.89 -6.89
CA GLU A 123 -9.17 -4.25 -7.42
C GLU A 123 -7.74 -4.67 -7.75
N GLN A 124 -7.34 -5.85 -7.28
CA GLN A 124 -5.97 -6.33 -7.43
C GLN A 124 -5.96 -7.79 -7.85
N ASP A 125 -5.25 -8.08 -8.93
CA ASP A 125 -4.84 -9.42 -9.31
C ASP A 125 -3.34 -9.56 -9.07
N ASN A 126 -2.95 -10.49 -8.20
CA ASN A 126 -1.55 -10.77 -7.95
C ASN A 126 -0.91 -11.68 -9.01
N GLY A 127 -1.63 -12.06 -10.07
CA GLY A 127 -1.13 -12.87 -11.18
C GLY A 127 -0.80 -14.33 -10.84
N TYR A 128 -0.76 -14.69 -9.56
CA TYR A 128 -0.42 -16.03 -9.07
C TYR A 128 -1.65 -16.89 -8.80
N THR A 129 -2.75 -16.27 -8.39
CA THR A 129 -3.96 -16.98 -7.97
C THR A 129 -5.09 -16.91 -8.99
N GLY A 130 -5.02 -15.95 -9.93
CA GLY A 130 -6.12 -15.59 -10.84
C GLY A 130 -7.35 -15.05 -10.11
N LYS A 131 -7.26 -14.81 -8.79
CA LYS A 131 -8.33 -14.26 -7.98
C LYS A 131 -8.12 -12.76 -7.83
N ILE A 132 -9.12 -12.00 -8.27
CA ILE A 132 -9.20 -10.58 -7.97
C ILE A 132 -9.64 -10.42 -6.52
N THR A 133 -8.87 -9.66 -5.75
CA THR A 133 -9.27 -9.17 -4.43
C THR A 133 -9.72 -7.74 -4.54
N THR A 134 -10.79 -7.38 -3.82
CA THR A 134 -11.28 -6.01 -3.74
C THR A 134 -11.12 -5.47 -2.32
N SER A 135 -10.61 -4.26 -2.18
CA SER A 135 -10.55 -3.54 -0.90
C SER A 135 -11.10 -2.12 -1.02
N LEU A 136 -11.61 -1.61 0.10
CA LEU A 136 -11.98 -0.22 0.29
C LEU A 136 -10.95 0.41 1.23
N GLU A 137 -10.37 1.53 0.80
CA GLU A 137 -9.33 2.23 1.54
C GLU A 137 -9.69 3.71 1.71
N ALA A 138 -9.44 4.22 2.92
CA ALA A 138 -9.58 5.62 3.26
C ALA A 138 -8.23 6.19 3.70
N LYS A 139 -7.81 7.29 3.09
CA LYS A 139 -6.60 8.05 3.42
C LYS A 139 -6.94 9.46 3.86
N LYS A 140 -6.39 9.88 5.00
CA LYS A 140 -6.58 11.23 5.53
C LYS A 140 -5.25 11.81 6.00
N LEU A 141 -5.00 13.08 5.72
CA LEU A 141 -3.81 13.77 6.23
C LEU A 141 -3.84 13.84 7.76
N THR A 142 -2.73 13.53 8.43
CA THR A 142 -2.60 13.71 9.90
C THR A 142 -2.57 15.20 10.28
N SER A 143 -2.01 16.05 9.42
CA SER A 143 -1.98 17.51 9.57
C SER A 143 -2.21 18.23 8.24
N ALA A 144 -2.64 19.50 8.31
CA ALA A 144 -2.98 20.28 7.11
C ALA A 144 -1.74 20.42 6.22
N MET A 145 -1.91 20.32 4.90
CA MET A 145 -0.82 20.45 3.91
C MET A 145 0.33 19.42 4.04
N ASN A 146 0.22 18.41 4.91
CA ASN A 146 1.31 17.46 5.17
C ASN A 146 1.08 16.12 4.46
N HIS A 147 1.44 16.07 3.18
CA HIS A 147 1.33 14.86 2.35
C HIS A 147 2.40 13.80 2.63
N ASN A 148 3.17 13.94 3.71
CA ASN A 148 4.18 12.95 4.10
C ASN A 148 3.67 11.96 5.16
N THR A 149 2.50 12.20 5.74
CA THR A 149 1.95 11.36 6.82
C THR A 149 0.44 11.26 6.72
N PHE A 150 -0.08 10.04 6.62
CA PHE A 150 -1.49 9.75 6.47
C PHE A 150 -2.00 8.84 7.60
N LEU A 151 -3.25 9.05 8.01
CA LEU A 151 -4.08 8.04 8.65
C LEU A 151 -4.72 7.22 7.54
N GLU A 152 -4.45 5.92 7.54
CA GLU A 152 -4.92 5.00 6.52
C GLU A 152 -5.68 3.85 7.16
N SER A 153 -6.78 3.45 6.55
CA SER A 153 -7.52 2.25 6.92
C SER A 153 -7.97 1.55 5.64
N GLU A 154 -7.75 0.25 5.60
CA GLU A 154 -8.12 -0.61 4.48
C GLU A 154 -8.94 -1.78 5.01
N ILE A 155 -10.04 -2.09 4.33
CA ILE A 155 -10.88 -3.26 4.60
C ILE A 155 -11.08 -4.06 3.32
N SER A 156 -11.16 -5.39 3.43
CA SER A 156 -11.60 -6.23 2.31
C SER A 156 -13.09 -6.04 2.08
N VAL A 157 -13.50 -5.98 0.81
CA VAL A 157 -14.90 -5.91 0.39
C VAL A 157 -15.18 -7.00 -0.64
N GLU A 158 -16.46 -7.30 -0.87
CA GLU A 158 -16.84 -8.42 -1.72
C GLU A 158 -16.57 -8.16 -3.21
N ASN A 159 -16.94 -6.98 -3.71
CA ASN A 159 -16.74 -6.58 -5.10
C ASN A 159 -16.81 -5.04 -5.27
N TYR A 160 -16.33 -4.57 -6.41
CA TYR A 160 -16.34 -3.16 -6.78
C TYR A 160 -17.75 -2.58 -6.89
N GLN A 161 -18.65 -3.23 -7.64
CA GLN A 161 -19.95 -2.65 -7.98
C GLN A 161 -20.80 -2.32 -6.74
N GLN A 162 -20.94 -3.26 -5.81
CA GLN A 162 -21.69 -3.02 -4.57
C GLN A 162 -21.07 -1.93 -3.70
N THR A 163 -19.74 -1.89 -3.64
CA THR A 163 -19.01 -0.87 -2.86
C THR A 163 -19.16 0.50 -3.50
N ARG A 164 -19.10 0.59 -4.84
CA ARG A 164 -19.36 1.81 -5.60
C ARG A 164 -20.79 2.30 -5.36
N ASP A 165 -21.80 1.43 -5.49
CA ASP A 165 -23.20 1.81 -5.29
C ASP A 165 -23.42 2.37 -3.88
N PHE A 166 -22.79 1.77 -2.86
CA PHE A 166 -22.81 2.29 -1.50
C PHE A 166 -22.15 3.67 -1.39
N LEU A 167 -21.00 3.90 -2.03
CA LEU A 167 -20.35 5.21 -2.04
C LEU A 167 -21.19 6.27 -2.76
N GLU A 168 -21.89 5.91 -3.83
CA GLU A 168 -22.82 6.81 -4.54
C GLU A 168 -23.98 7.26 -3.63
N LEU A 169 -24.52 6.36 -2.81
CA LEU A 169 -25.51 6.69 -1.77
C LEU A 169 -24.97 7.66 -0.70
N LEU A 170 -23.65 7.74 -0.53
CA LEU A 170 -22.97 8.66 0.37
C LEU A 170 -22.49 9.95 -0.32
N ASP A 171 -23.12 10.30 -1.45
CA ASP A 171 -22.79 11.47 -2.26
C ASP A 171 -21.32 11.51 -2.72
N ARG A 172 -20.78 10.34 -3.08
CA ARG A 172 -19.46 10.21 -3.68
C ARG A 172 -19.56 9.86 -5.15
N LYS A 173 -18.72 10.50 -5.96
CA LYS A 173 -18.50 10.15 -7.37
C LYS A 173 -17.08 9.64 -7.56
N GLU A 174 -16.93 8.67 -8.44
CA GLU A 174 -15.61 8.36 -8.99
C GLU A 174 -15.13 9.54 -9.84
N PHE A 175 -13.88 9.95 -9.67
CA PHE A 175 -13.30 11.05 -10.46
C PHE A 175 -12.06 10.63 -11.26
N ILE A 176 -11.47 9.48 -10.92
CA ILE A 176 -10.36 8.89 -11.64
C ILE A 176 -10.27 7.38 -11.36
N THR A 177 -9.95 6.63 -12.40
CA THR A 177 -9.48 5.24 -12.31
C THR A 177 -8.00 5.20 -12.69
N ILE A 178 -7.16 4.61 -11.84
CA ILE A 178 -5.74 4.38 -12.08
C ILE A 178 -5.52 2.88 -12.31
N ASP A 179 -5.39 2.52 -13.57
CA ASP A 179 -5.09 1.17 -14.08
C ASP A 179 -3.56 1.06 -14.24
N LYS A 180 -2.92 0.12 -13.53
CA LYS A 180 -1.46 -0.01 -13.48
C LYS A 180 -0.99 -1.44 -13.31
N ASP A 181 0.17 -1.73 -13.90
CA ASP A 181 0.97 -2.90 -13.57
C ASP A 181 2.01 -2.52 -12.52
N ARG A 182 2.01 -3.22 -11.38
CA ARG A 182 2.92 -2.97 -10.27
C ARG A 182 3.89 -4.13 -10.09
N VAL A 183 5.18 -3.82 -10.02
CA VAL A 183 6.21 -4.75 -9.56
C VAL A 183 6.90 -4.16 -8.33
N ILE A 184 7.09 -4.99 -7.31
CA ILE A 184 7.84 -4.61 -6.12
C ILE A 184 9.08 -5.49 -6.05
N TYR A 185 10.24 -4.86 -5.98
CA TYR A 185 11.51 -5.51 -5.72
C TYR A 185 11.95 -5.26 -4.28
N LYS A 186 12.67 -6.22 -3.72
CA LYS A 186 13.41 -6.06 -2.46
C LYS A 186 14.91 -6.15 -2.74
N ILE A 187 15.68 -5.20 -2.23
CA ILE A 187 17.15 -5.20 -2.23
C ILE A 187 17.58 -4.89 -0.80
N GLU A 188 18.14 -5.86 -0.08
CA GLU A 188 18.50 -5.68 1.33
C GLU A 188 17.31 -5.14 2.17
N ASN A 189 17.42 -3.94 2.73
CA ASN A 189 16.36 -3.23 3.47
C ASN A 189 15.61 -2.19 2.62
N PHE A 190 15.82 -2.16 1.30
CA PHE A 190 15.10 -1.29 0.38
C PHE A 190 13.94 -2.02 -0.28
N LYS A 191 12.83 -1.29 -0.41
CA LYS A 191 11.69 -1.67 -1.23
C LYS A 191 11.65 -0.74 -2.44
N ILE A 192 11.60 -1.32 -3.63
CA ILE A 192 11.49 -0.56 -4.89
C ILE A 192 10.18 -0.93 -5.56
N VAL A 193 9.26 0.02 -5.62
CA VAL A 193 7.97 -0.11 -6.30
C VAL A 193 8.10 0.50 -7.68
N ILE A 194 7.72 -0.24 -8.72
CA ILE A 194 7.57 0.26 -10.08
C ILE A 194 6.10 0.16 -10.44
N ASP A 195 5.50 1.31 -10.76
CA ASP A 195 4.14 1.44 -11.26
C ASP A 195 4.17 1.87 -12.72
N ASP A 196 3.67 1.01 -13.61
CA ASP A 196 3.44 1.33 -15.01
C ASP A 196 1.97 1.72 -15.19
N ILE A 197 1.70 3.02 -15.15
CA ILE A 197 0.34 3.54 -15.13
C ILE A 197 -0.13 3.77 -16.57
N LYS A 198 -1.23 3.12 -16.94
CA LYS A 198 -1.84 3.22 -18.25
C LYS A 198 -2.20 4.66 -18.59
N ASN A 199 -1.82 5.08 -19.81
CA ASN A 199 -2.00 6.45 -20.32
C ASN A 199 -1.28 7.55 -19.51
N PHE A 200 -0.28 7.21 -18.70
CA PHE A 200 0.51 8.18 -17.96
C PHE A 200 2.01 7.93 -18.15
N ARG A 201 2.71 7.49 -17.10
CA ARG A 201 4.17 7.29 -17.08
C ARG A 201 4.50 6.14 -16.14
N VAL A 202 5.73 5.64 -16.26
CA VAL A 202 6.28 4.69 -15.30
C VAL A 202 6.85 5.45 -14.10
N GLY A 203 6.23 5.26 -12.95
CA GLY A 203 6.68 5.79 -11.67
C GLY A 203 7.50 4.77 -10.89
N VAL A 204 8.46 5.25 -10.11
CA VAL A 204 9.32 4.44 -9.25
C VAL A 204 9.35 5.06 -7.87
N GLU A 205 9.09 4.25 -6.84
CA GLU A 205 9.21 4.65 -5.44
C GLU A 205 10.29 3.78 -4.80
N ILE A 206 11.29 4.41 -4.16
CA ILE A 206 12.32 3.71 -3.41
C ILE A 206 12.16 4.08 -1.94
N GLU A 207 11.84 3.08 -1.14
CA GLU A 207 11.63 3.15 0.29
C GLU A 207 12.76 2.41 1.02
N ILE A 208 13.08 2.86 2.22
CA ILE A 208 14.00 2.16 3.13
C ILE A 208 13.26 1.74 4.40
N GLU A 209 13.35 0.46 4.74
CA GLU A 209 12.83 -0.09 5.99
C GLU A 209 13.85 0.17 7.12
N ASN A 210 13.37 0.62 8.28
CA ASN A 210 14.14 0.74 9.54
C ASN A 210 15.30 1.76 9.53
N ALA A 211 15.18 2.89 8.84
CA ALA A 211 16.20 3.94 8.94
C ALA A 211 16.24 4.60 10.33
N SER A 212 17.44 4.97 10.78
CA SER A 212 17.64 5.60 12.09
C SER A 212 17.23 7.08 12.09
N THR A 213 17.45 7.77 10.98
CA THR A 213 17.11 9.19 10.79
C THR A 213 16.64 9.47 9.36
N ARG A 214 15.98 10.62 9.16
CA ARG A 214 15.48 11.02 7.83
C ARG A 214 16.58 11.34 6.82
N ASP A 215 17.60 12.06 7.25
CA ASP A 215 18.68 12.48 6.34
C ASP A 215 19.52 11.28 5.90
N GLU A 216 19.75 10.31 6.80
CA GLU A 216 20.40 9.05 6.45
C GLU A 216 19.57 8.25 5.47
N ALA A 217 18.25 8.14 5.70
CA ALA A 217 17.33 7.46 4.78
C ALA A 217 17.40 8.05 3.37
N ILE A 218 17.30 9.37 3.24
CA ILE A 218 17.37 10.08 1.95
C ILE A 218 18.71 9.79 1.27
N LYS A 219 19.83 9.95 1.97
CA LYS A 219 21.17 9.70 1.41
C LYS A 219 21.33 8.26 0.93
N ASN A 220 20.82 7.29 1.70
CA ASN A 220 20.87 5.87 1.35
C ASN A 220 20.02 5.56 0.12
N ILE A 221 18.80 6.11 0.06
CA ILE A 221 17.93 5.98 -1.11
C ILE A 221 18.58 6.60 -2.35
N GLU A 222 19.19 7.78 -2.24
CA GLU A 222 19.90 8.44 -3.36
C GLU A 222 21.10 7.62 -3.85
N GLY A 223 21.79 6.92 -2.95
CA GLY A 223 22.85 5.98 -3.29
C GLY A 223 22.34 4.82 -4.15
N VAL A 224 21.20 4.23 -3.78
CA VAL A 224 20.54 3.17 -4.58
C VAL A 224 20.03 3.72 -5.91
N ALA A 225 19.35 4.87 -5.89
CA ALA A 225 18.84 5.55 -7.07
C ALA A 225 19.96 5.81 -8.10
N THR A 226 21.13 6.27 -7.65
CA THR A 226 22.30 6.51 -8.50
C THR A 226 22.78 5.23 -9.18
N LYS A 227 22.85 4.10 -8.45
CA LYS A 227 23.20 2.78 -9.02
C LYS A 227 22.22 2.35 -10.11
N LEU A 228 20.95 2.72 -9.97
CA LEU A 228 19.89 2.47 -10.95
C LEU A 228 19.90 3.47 -12.13
N GLY A 229 20.76 4.49 -12.07
CA GLY A 229 20.84 5.56 -13.06
C GLY A 229 19.70 6.57 -12.96
N LEU A 230 19.10 6.70 -11.78
CA LEU A 230 18.11 7.70 -11.43
C LEU A 230 18.81 8.89 -10.77
N GLY A 231 18.51 10.09 -11.22
CA GLY A 231 19.06 11.33 -10.65
C GLY A 231 18.00 12.41 -10.53
N GLU A 232 18.42 13.64 -10.21
CA GLU A 232 17.51 14.75 -9.91
C GLU A 232 16.53 15.07 -11.05
N LYS A 233 16.96 14.91 -12.31
CA LYS A 233 16.10 15.08 -13.49
C LYS A 233 14.91 14.12 -13.55
N ASN A 234 15.00 12.98 -12.87
CA ASN A 234 13.96 11.96 -12.81
C ASN A 234 13.08 12.14 -11.57
N LYS A 235 13.55 12.85 -10.55
CA LYS A 235 12.94 12.94 -9.23
C LYS A 235 11.66 13.77 -9.30
N THR A 236 10.63 13.36 -8.55
CA THR A 236 9.38 14.12 -8.40
C THR A 236 9.10 14.37 -6.91
N PRO A 237 8.70 15.61 -6.53
CA PRO A 237 8.44 15.95 -5.14
C PRO A 237 7.08 15.44 -4.63
N ILE A 238 6.16 15.10 -5.55
CA ILE A 238 4.80 14.62 -5.23
C ILE A 238 4.68 13.12 -5.49
N SER A 239 3.66 12.48 -4.90
CA SER A 239 3.43 11.05 -5.12
C SER A 239 3.11 10.73 -6.58
N ILE A 240 3.50 9.53 -7.04
CA ILE A 240 3.22 9.08 -8.41
C ILE A 240 1.71 9.10 -8.68
N THR A 241 0.93 8.69 -7.67
CA THR A 241 -0.54 8.70 -7.72
C THR A 241 -1.08 10.12 -7.88
N VAL A 242 -0.60 11.10 -7.09
CA VAL A 242 -1.05 12.49 -7.22
C VAL A 242 -0.68 13.05 -8.60
N SER A 243 0.53 12.79 -9.10
CA SER A 243 0.90 13.23 -10.46
C SER A 243 -0.02 12.63 -11.55
N ALA A 244 -0.44 11.37 -11.38
CA ALA A 244 -1.41 10.76 -12.28
C ALA A 244 -2.78 11.43 -12.16
N MET A 245 -3.23 11.74 -10.93
CA MET A 245 -4.46 12.50 -10.69
C MET A 245 -4.43 13.88 -11.34
N ASP A 246 -3.32 14.62 -11.24
CA ASP A 246 -3.16 15.95 -11.87
C ASP A 246 -3.37 15.90 -13.38
N THR A 247 -3.03 14.77 -14.01
CA THR A 247 -3.03 14.61 -15.46
C THR A 247 -4.31 13.97 -15.99
N LEU A 248 -4.84 12.97 -15.29
CA LEU A 248 -5.88 12.08 -15.80
C LEU A 248 -7.26 12.30 -15.17
N ALA A 249 -7.34 13.01 -14.04
CA ALA A 249 -8.59 13.16 -13.31
C ALA A 249 -9.64 13.91 -14.13
N LYS A 250 -10.89 13.48 -13.97
CA LYS A 250 -12.07 14.12 -14.56
C LYS A 250 -12.95 14.59 -13.41
N PHE A 251 -12.84 15.87 -13.07
CA PHE A 251 -13.64 16.52 -12.03
C PHE A 251 -15.05 16.83 -12.51
#